data_AF-A0A0S8FU25-F1
#
_entry.id   AF-A0A0S8FU25-F1
#
_cell.length_a   1.000
_cell.length_b   1.000
_cell.length_c   1.000
_cell.angle_alpha   90.00
_cell.angle_beta   90.00
_cell.angle_gamma   90.00
#
_symmetry.space_group_name_H-M   'P 1'
#
loop_
_entity.id
_entity.type
_entity.pdbx_description
1 polymer ?
#
loop_
_entity_poly.entity_id
_entity_poly.type
_entity_poly.pdbx_seq_one_letter_code
_entity_poly.pdbx_strand_id
1 'polypeptide(L)'
;MQRLFAISLVVLVIFPFLSCRKHDALSNIRRGDFSIVCKDTYRGQLRFLGEGKEHKGFVDALRREIERNSNVLDLISERFYTIPYNAYRFKFAALDERKNLMVLRYFARIIEHPVYAGYQIQFLFDLESQKLLMVYTSEVPLE
;
A
#
# COMPACT_ATOMS: atom_id res chain seq x y z
N MET A 1 62.15 -20.89 -3.36
CA MET A 1 60.97 -20.39 -4.12
C MET A 1 59.74 -21.10 -3.55
N GLN A 2 59.12 -20.77 -2.42
CA GLN A 2 58.66 -19.51 -1.83
C GLN A 2 57.83 -18.61 -2.77
N ARG A 3 56.52 -18.58 -2.45
CA ARG A 3 55.46 -17.63 -2.83
C ARG A 3 54.91 -17.79 -4.24
N LEU A 4 53.64 -18.24 -4.34
CA LEU A 4 52.59 -17.79 -5.29
C LEU A 4 51.44 -18.80 -5.42
N PHE A 5 50.73 -19.16 -4.35
CA PHE A 5 49.44 -19.86 -4.47
C PHE A 5 48.48 -19.48 -3.34
N ALA A 6 48.37 -18.17 -3.07
CA ALA A 6 47.49 -17.65 -2.03
C ALA A 6 46.63 -16.49 -2.55
N ILE A 7 46.14 -16.54 -3.79
CA ILE A 7 45.22 -15.51 -4.32
C ILE A 7 44.27 -16.15 -5.35
N SER A 8 43.33 -16.99 -4.94
CA SER A 8 42.15 -17.32 -5.77
C SER A 8 40.97 -17.95 -5.01
N LEU A 9 40.98 -17.93 -3.67
CA LEU A 9 39.91 -18.51 -2.86
C LEU A 9 39.19 -17.49 -1.96
N VAL A 10 39.08 -16.23 -2.41
CA VAL A 10 38.39 -15.16 -1.66
C VAL A 10 37.15 -14.63 -2.38
N VAL A 11 36.89 -15.05 -3.62
CA VAL A 11 35.80 -14.49 -4.43
C VAL A 11 34.43 -15.15 -4.17
N LEU A 12 34.34 -16.26 -3.44
CA LEU A 12 33.11 -17.06 -3.37
C LEU A 12 32.28 -16.95 -2.06
N VAL A 13 32.61 -16.07 -1.12
CA VAL A 13 31.91 -15.98 0.19
C VAL A 13 31.27 -14.60 0.44
N ILE A 14 31.23 -13.70 -0.55
CA ILE A 14 30.62 -12.36 -0.42
C ILE A 14 29.25 -12.26 -1.12
N PHE A 15 28.63 -13.39 -1.48
CA PHE A 15 27.34 -13.40 -2.20
C PHE A 15 26.22 -14.23 -1.52
N PRO A 16 25.93 -14.01 -0.23
CA PRO A 16 24.55 -14.27 0.24
C PRO A 16 23.90 -13.06 0.93
N PHE A 17 24.38 -11.83 0.75
CA PHE A 17 23.70 -10.63 1.26
C PHE A 17 22.88 -9.86 0.21
N LEU A 18 22.96 -10.27 -1.05
CA LEU A 18 22.16 -9.69 -2.14
C LEU A 18 20.86 -10.48 -2.33
N SER A 19 19.93 -10.36 -1.38
CA SER A 19 18.48 -10.32 -1.63
C SER A 19 17.66 -10.47 -0.34
N CYS A 20 17.86 -9.57 0.62
CA CYS A 20 16.71 -9.07 1.36
C CYS A 20 16.06 -7.97 0.52
N ARG A 21 15.59 -8.31 -0.69
CA ARG A 21 14.61 -7.46 -1.38
C ARG A 21 13.35 -7.57 -0.54
N LYS A 22 13.17 -6.66 0.42
CA LYS A 22 11.84 -6.31 0.89
C LYS A 22 11.08 -5.91 -0.37
N HIS A 23 10.31 -6.85 -0.91
CA HIS A 23 9.42 -6.60 -2.02
C HIS A 23 8.36 -5.63 -1.51
N ASP A 24 8.61 -4.35 -1.73
CA ASP A 24 7.69 -3.28 -1.43
C ASP A 24 6.56 -3.33 -2.48
N ALA A 25 5.39 -3.75 -2.03
CA ALA A 25 4.21 -3.90 -2.88
C ALA A 25 3.80 -2.57 -3.54
N LEU A 26 4.04 -1.42 -2.90
CA LEU A 26 3.81 -0.11 -3.52
C LEU A 26 4.79 0.13 -4.67
N SER A 27 6.05 -0.33 -4.54
CA SER A 27 7.03 -0.28 -5.64
C SER A 27 6.62 -1.13 -6.84
N ASN A 28 5.94 -2.27 -6.62
CA ASN A 28 5.38 -3.08 -7.71
C ASN A 28 4.30 -2.31 -8.48
N ILE A 29 3.35 -1.68 -7.76
CA ILE A 29 2.31 -0.85 -8.38
C ILE A 29 2.92 0.29 -9.19
N ARG A 30 3.96 0.95 -8.68
CA ARG A 30 4.70 1.99 -9.42
C ARG A 30 5.34 1.51 -10.72
N ARG A 31 5.66 0.22 -10.81
CA ARG A 31 6.22 -0.41 -12.01
C ARG A 31 5.13 -0.98 -12.94
N GLY A 32 3.86 -0.74 -12.62
CA GLY A 32 2.72 -1.19 -13.41
C GLY A 32 2.20 -2.59 -13.04
N ASP A 33 2.69 -3.20 -11.96
CA ASP A 33 2.15 -4.45 -11.45
C ASP A 33 1.01 -4.17 -10.47
N PHE A 34 -0.21 -4.32 -10.97
CA PHE A 34 -1.46 -4.13 -10.22
C PHE A 34 -2.08 -5.45 -9.74
N SER A 35 -1.31 -6.54 -9.66
CA SER A 35 -1.83 -7.87 -9.29
C SER A 35 -2.54 -7.95 -7.94
N ILE A 36 -2.18 -7.05 -7.01
CA ILE A 36 -2.82 -6.94 -5.69
C ILE A 36 -3.90 -5.85 -5.62
N VAL A 37 -4.31 -5.27 -6.76
CA VAL A 37 -5.30 -4.20 -6.80
C VAL A 37 -6.61 -4.72 -7.38
N CYS A 38 -7.67 -4.62 -6.60
CA CYS A 38 -9.01 -5.08 -6.95
C CYS A 38 -9.96 -3.88 -7.09
N LYS A 39 -10.72 -3.82 -8.20
CA LYS A 39 -11.79 -2.84 -8.39
C LYS A 39 -13.08 -3.31 -7.71
N ASP A 40 -13.14 -3.14 -6.39
CA ASP A 40 -14.33 -3.38 -5.55
C ASP A 40 -14.15 -2.61 -4.23
N THR A 41 -15.15 -2.66 -3.35
CA THR A 41 -15.05 -2.20 -1.97
C THR A 41 -14.71 -3.37 -1.05
N TYR A 42 -13.76 -3.18 -0.14
CA TYR A 42 -13.52 -4.18 0.90
C TYR A 42 -14.74 -4.30 1.83
N ARG A 43 -15.36 -5.49 1.89
CA ARG A 43 -16.59 -5.77 2.66
C ARG A 43 -16.34 -6.46 4.00
N GLY A 44 -15.16 -6.28 4.60
CA GLY A 44 -14.85 -6.84 5.90
C GLY A 44 -15.63 -6.21 7.06
N GLN A 45 -15.50 -6.80 8.25
CA GLN A 45 -16.13 -6.27 9.45
C GLN A 45 -15.17 -5.26 10.09
N LEU A 46 -15.39 -3.97 9.80
CA LEU A 46 -14.49 -2.89 10.20
C LEU A 46 -14.87 -2.30 11.57
N ARG A 47 -13.93 -2.32 12.51
CA ARG A 47 -13.95 -1.47 13.71
C ARG A 47 -13.09 -0.24 13.45
N PHE A 48 -13.73 0.92 13.33
CA PHE A 48 -13.02 2.18 13.14
C PHE A 48 -12.14 2.49 14.35
N LEU A 49 -10.88 2.81 14.09
CA LEU A 49 -10.00 3.33 15.11
C LEU A 49 -10.37 4.80 15.29
N GLY A 50 -11.02 5.12 16.41
CA GLY A 50 -11.20 6.52 16.81
C GLY A 50 -9.86 7.19 17.08
N GLU A 51 -9.85 8.49 17.39
CA GLU A 51 -8.62 9.26 17.70
C GLU A 51 -7.83 8.77 18.94
N GLY A 52 -8.22 7.65 19.53
CA GLY A 52 -7.53 6.97 20.61
C GLY A 52 -6.12 6.50 20.22
N LYS A 53 -5.26 6.33 21.23
CA LYS A 53 -3.83 6.02 21.07
C LYS A 53 -3.54 4.61 20.53
N GLU A 54 -4.51 3.69 20.57
CA GLU A 54 -4.33 2.30 20.17
C GLU A 54 -3.94 2.21 18.68
N HIS A 55 -2.84 1.53 18.38
CA HIS A 55 -2.25 1.41 17.03
C HIS A 55 -1.85 2.72 16.32
N LYS A 56 -1.93 3.89 16.96
CA LYS A 56 -1.61 5.18 16.33
C LYS A 56 -0.24 5.19 15.67
N GLY A 57 0.79 4.72 16.38
CA GLY A 57 2.16 4.66 15.84
C GLY A 57 2.28 3.76 14.60
N PHE A 58 1.52 2.67 14.55
CA PHE A 58 1.48 1.77 13.41
C PHE A 58 0.75 2.40 12.22
N VAL A 59 -0.44 2.98 12.45
CA VAL A 59 -1.19 3.72 11.43
C VAL A 59 -0.34 4.85 10.84
N ASP A 60 0.33 5.65 11.69
CA ASP A 60 1.19 6.75 11.24
C ASP A 60 2.42 6.27 10.44
N ALA A 61 2.94 5.07 10.73
CA ALA A 61 4.00 4.47 9.93
C ALA A 61 3.48 4.09 8.53
N LEU A 62 2.37 3.37 8.45
CA LEU A 62 1.75 2.96 7.19
C LEU A 62 1.32 4.16 6.33
N ARG A 63 0.72 5.19 6.97
CA ARG A 63 0.34 6.43 6.29
C ARG A 63 1.55 7.13 5.68
N ARG A 64 2.65 7.27 6.44
CA ARG A 64 3.87 7.88 5.92
C ARG A 64 4.45 7.10 4.75
N GLU A 65 4.35 5.78 4.76
CA GLU A 65 4.80 4.93 3.65
C GLU A 65 3.98 5.17 2.38
N ILE A 66 2.65 5.20 2.50
CA ILE A 66 1.74 5.49 1.38
C ILE A 66 1.92 6.93 0.90
N GLU A 67 1.94 7.92 1.80
CA GLU A 67 2.01 9.34 1.46
C GLU A 67 3.38 9.72 0.85
N ARG A 68 4.47 9.03 1.21
CA ARG A 68 5.78 9.16 0.52
C ARG A 68 5.76 8.61 -0.91
N ASN A 69 4.84 7.70 -1.19
CA ASN A 69 4.60 7.12 -2.51
C ASN A 69 3.24 7.59 -3.06
N SER A 70 2.86 8.85 -2.82
CA SER A 70 1.53 9.38 -3.13
C SER A 70 1.10 9.15 -4.59
N ASN A 71 2.06 9.14 -5.52
CA ASN A 71 1.81 8.84 -6.94
C ASN A 71 1.19 7.45 -7.17
N VAL A 72 1.31 6.51 -6.23
CA VAL A 72 0.63 5.21 -6.30
C VAL A 72 -0.88 5.36 -6.29
N LEU A 73 -1.41 6.34 -5.55
CA LEU A 73 -2.85 6.59 -5.48
C LEU A 73 -3.39 7.02 -6.84
N ASP A 74 -2.65 7.88 -7.54
CA ASP A 74 -2.97 8.35 -8.88
C ASP A 74 -2.87 7.20 -9.90
N LEU A 75 -1.77 6.43 -9.88
CA LEU A 75 -1.56 5.30 -10.76
C LEU A 75 -2.65 4.23 -10.64
N ILE A 76 -3.07 3.90 -9.41
CA ILE A 76 -4.20 2.99 -9.18
C ILE A 76 -5.44 3.56 -9.86
N SER A 77 -5.72 4.83 -9.66
CA SER A 77 -6.96 5.43 -10.15
C SER A 77 -6.98 5.52 -11.68
N GLU A 78 -5.90 5.99 -12.28
CA GLU A 78 -5.73 6.06 -13.74
C GLU A 78 -5.82 4.66 -14.40
N ARG A 79 -5.42 3.60 -13.68
CA ARG A 79 -5.54 2.22 -14.18
C ARG A 79 -6.98 1.75 -14.30
N PHE A 80 -7.87 2.19 -13.40
CA PHE A 80 -9.23 1.64 -13.24
C PHE A 80 -10.37 2.61 -13.60
N TYR A 81 -10.06 3.91 -13.78
CA TYR A 81 -11.02 4.98 -14.06
C TYR A 81 -10.42 6.00 -15.05
N THR A 82 -11.29 6.66 -15.82
CA THR A 82 -10.92 7.80 -16.65
C THR A 82 -11.17 9.08 -15.85
N ILE A 83 -10.12 9.68 -15.30
CA ILE A 83 -10.24 10.75 -14.31
C ILE A 83 -9.35 11.94 -14.64
N PRO A 84 -9.83 13.19 -14.45
CA PRO A 84 -8.94 14.31 -14.25
C PRO A 84 -8.26 14.17 -12.89
N TYR A 85 -7.00 14.59 -12.79
CA TYR A 85 -6.13 14.56 -11.61
C TYR A 85 -6.86 14.57 -10.24
N ASN A 86 -6.50 13.64 -9.36
CA ASN A 86 -7.20 13.39 -8.10
C ASN A 86 -6.34 13.74 -6.87
N ALA A 87 -6.83 14.61 -5.99
CA ALA A 87 -6.17 14.89 -4.71
C ALA A 87 -6.67 13.94 -3.61
N TYR A 88 -6.06 12.77 -3.49
CA TYR A 88 -6.37 11.81 -2.43
C TYR A 88 -6.01 12.34 -1.03
N ARG A 89 -6.93 12.14 -0.08
CA ARG A 89 -6.71 12.44 1.33
C ARG A 89 -7.02 11.23 2.20
N PHE A 90 -6.20 11.01 3.22
CA PHE A 90 -6.48 10.03 4.25
C PHE A 90 -7.83 10.34 4.92
N LYS A 91 -8.65 9.30 5.15
CA LYS A 91 -9.97 9.42 5.79
C LYS A 91 -10.01 8.75 7.15
N PHE A 92 -9.62 7.48 7.22
CA PHE A 92 -9.59 6.74 8.47
C PHE A 92 -8.71 5.50 8.38
N ALA A 93 -8.40 4.96 9.56
CA ALA A 93 -7.92 3.60 9.73
C ALA A 93 -8.99 2.77 10.47
N ALA A 94 -9.07 1.49 10.15
CA ALA A 94 -9.98 0.55 10.80
C ALA A 94 -9.32 -0.81 10.94
N LEU A 95 -9.75 -1.59 11.93
CA LEU A 95 -9.34 -2.98 12.10
C LEU A 95 -10.41 -3.91 11.55
N ASP A 96 -10.00 -4.98 10.89
CA ASP A 96 -10.81 -6.18 10.73
C ASP A 96 -10.23 -7.25 11.65
N GLU A 97 -10.74 -7.32 12.88
CA GLU A 97 -10.23 -8.22 13.93
C GLU A 97 -10.41 -9.69 13.55
N ARG A 98 -11.44 -10.02 12.77
CA ARG A 98 -11.69 -11.40 12.32
C ARG A 98 -10.63 -11.89 11.36
N LYS A 99 -10.08 -11.00 10.54
CA LYS A 99 -9.05 -11.33 9.55
C LYS A 99 -7.65 -10.85 9.96
N ASN A 100 -7.52 -10.28 11.16
CA ASN A 100 -6.28 -9.70 11.66
C ASN A 100 -5.70 -8.64 10.70
N LEU A 101 -6.54 -7.74 10.18
CA LEU A 101 -6.14 -6.72 9.20
C LEU A 101 -6.22 -5.29 9.75
N MET A 102 -5.29 -4.45 9.30
CA MET A 102 -5.35 -3.00 9.37
C MET A 102 -5.75 -2.44 8.01
N VAL A 103 -6.82 -1.66 7.97
CA VAL A 103 -7.36 -1.06 6.75
C VAL A 103 -7.18 0.45 6.79
N LEU A 104 -6.46 1.01 5.82
CA LEU A 104 -6.32 2.46 5.65
C LEU A 104 -7.12 2.92 4.43
N ARG A 105 -8.02 3.88 4.61
CA ARG A 105 -8.83 4.44 3.50
C ARG A 105 -8.35 5.83 3.11
N TYR A 106 -8.15 6.01 1.82
CA TYR A 106 -7.96 7.28 1.15
C TYR A 106 -9.16 7.58 0.25
N PHE A 107 -9.45 8.86 0.06
CA PHE A 107 -10.55 9.32 -0.77
C PHE A 107 -10.17 10.58 -1.54
N ALA A 108 -10.46 10.58 -2.84
CA ALA A 108 -10.38 11.74 -3.71
C ALA A 108 -11.80 12.16 -4.08
N ARG A 109 -12.15 13.41 -3.79
CA ARG A 109 -13.46 13.98 -4.12
C ARG A 109 -13.51 14.39 -5.58
N ILE A 110 -14.64 14.16 -6.25
CA ILE A 110 -14.96 14.79 -7.54
C ILE A 110 -16.00 15.88 -7.27
N ILE A 111 -15.80 17.08 -7.81
CA ILE A 111 -16.65 18.25 -7.48
C ILE A 111 -17.95 18.23 -8.29
N GLU A 112 -17.88 17.86 -9.57
CA GLU A 112 -18.98 18.07 -10.53
C GLU A 112 -19.46 16.78 -11.21
N HIS A 113 -19.24 15.61 -10.61
CA HIS A 113 -19.71 14.36 -11.19
C HIS A 113 -21.19 14.11 -10.85
N PRO A 114 -22.06 13.80 -11.83
CA PRO A 114 -23.50 13.69 -11.59
C PRO A 114 -23.90 12.48 -10.74
N VAL A 115 -23.04 11.47 -10.61
CA VAL A 115 -23.39 10.17 -9.98
C VAL A 115 -22.47 9.82 -8.80
N TYR A 116 -21.25 10.35 -8.76
CA TYR A 116 -20.20 9.87 -7.85
C TYR A 116 -19.65 11.01 -7.02
N ALA A 117 -19.55 10.82 -5.71
CA ALA A 117 -18.92 11.76 -4.80
C ALA A 117 -17.38 11.77 -4.95
N GLY A 118 -16.82 10.65 -5.42
CA GLY A 118 -15.38 10.51 -5.53
C GLY A 118 -14.91 9.08 -5.78
N TYR A 119 -13.61 8.90 -5.63
CA TYR A 119 -12.93 7.61 -5.68
C TYR A 119 -12.33 7.30 -4.32
N GLN A 120 -12.34 6.03 -3.94
CA GLN A 120 -11.66 5.55 -2.76
C GLN A 120 -10.60 4.52 -3.09
N ILE A 121 -9.61 4.47 -2.21
CA ILE A 121 -8.60 3.41 -2.18
C ILE A 121 -8.48 2.92 -0.73
N GLN A 122 -8.56 1.61 -0.52
CA GLN A 122 -8.40 0.96 0.77
C GLN A 122 -7.17 0.04 0.71
N PHE A 123 -6.19 0.28 1.56
CA PHE A 123 -5.00 -0.56 1.71
C PHE A 123 -5.21 -1.52 2.88
N LEU A 124 -5.08 -2.82 2.63
CA LEU A 124 -5.22 -3.87 3.64
C LEU A 124 -3.85 -4.40 4.01
N PHE A 125 -3.44 -4.13 5.24
CA PHE A 125 -2.20 -4.63 5.82
C PHE A 125 -2.51 -5.76 6.79
N ASP A 126 -1.69 -6.79 6.77
CA ASP A 126 -1.66 -7.79 7.81
C ASP A 126 -1.16 -7.16 9.12
N LEU A 127 -1.87 -7.34 10.24
CA LEU A 127 -1.48 -6.71 11.52
C LEU A 127 -0.16 -7.25 12.08
N GLU A 128 0.10 -8.54 11.88
CA GLU A 128 1.25 -9.23 12.45
C GLU A 128 2.53 -8.94 11.65
N SER A 129 2.50 -9.23 10.35
CA SER A 129 3.64 -9.05 9.44
C SER A 129 3.79 -7.63 8.90
N GLN A 130 2.77 -6.79 9.07
CA GLN A 130 2.70 -5.40 8.56
C GLN A 130 2.81 -5.31 7.03
N LYS A 131 2.63 -6.42 6.32
CA LYS A 131 2.73 -6.46 4.86
C LYS A 131 1.44 -5.99 4.22
N LEU A 132 1.55 -5.22 3.15
CA LEU A 132 0.42 -4.91 2.27
C LEU A 132 -0.02 -6.20 1.55
N LEU A 133 -1.26 -6.62 1.79
CA LEU A 133 -1.83 -7.83 1.20
C LEU A 133 -2.64 -7.54 -0.06
N MET A 134 -3.47 -6.51 -0.01
CA MET A 134 -4.42 -6.18 -1.07
C MET A 134 -4.75 -4.69 -1.04
N VAL A 135 -5.06 -4.15 -2.20
CA VAL A 135 -5.59 -2.79 -2.36
C VAL A 135 -6.94 -2.87 -3.04
N TYR A 136 -7.95 -2.26 -2.45
CA TYR A 136 -9.27 -2.15 -3.04
C TYR A 136 -9.49 -0.73 -3.53
N THR A 137 -10.12 -0.57 -4.69
CA THR A 137 -10.53 0.73 -5.19
C THR A 137 -11.94 0.69 -5.75
N SER A 138 -12.71 1.74 -5.50
CA SER A 138 -14.07 1.87 -6.04
C SER A 138 -14.44 3.34 -6.26
N GLU A 139 -15.42 3.56 -7.14
CA GLU A 139 -16.24 4.77 -7.14
C GLU A 139 -17.09 4.80 -5.87
N VAL A 140 -17.34 5.99 -5.34
CA VAL A 140 -18.24 6.24 -4.22
C VAL A 140 -19.42 7.05 -4.74
N PRO A 141 -20.67 6.54 -4.66
CA PRO A 141 -21.84 7.27 -5.13
C PRO A 141 -22.08 8.55 -4.33
N LEU A 142 -22.77 9.52 -4.94
CA LEU A 142 -23.43 10.59 -4.19
C LEU A 142 -24.57 9.96 -3.37
N GLU A 143 -24.67 10.32 -2.08
CA GLU A 143 -25.76 9.92 -1.19
C GLU A 143 -27.08 10.62 -1.55
#